data_AF-A0A0B3AVG9-F1
#
_entry.id   AF-A0A0B3AVG9-F1
#
_cell.length_a   1.000
_cell.length_b   1.000
_cell.length_c   1.000
_cell.angle_alpha   90.00
_cell.angle_beta   90.00
_cell.angle_gamma   90.00
#
_symmetry.space_group_name_H-M   'P 1'
#
loop_
_entity.id
_entity.type
_entity.pdbx_description
1 polymer ?
#
loop_
_entity_poly.entity_id
_entity_poly.type
_entity_poly.pdbx_seq_one_letter_code
_entity_poly.pdbx_strand_id
1 'polypeptide(L)'
;MEGLENRTSTSGAFRVYIGPGDYETLGRIALESAAATTLTGYTLYANQKLYARSANDSQFTGTFDRVVKYLNKIWAFNVLVGNDTAVGGFNITPALYVLEFRNSTISQINNTVQQLINATK
;
A
#
# COMPACT_ATOMS: atom_id res chain seq x y z
N MET A 1 19.51 -40.68 32.53
CA MET A 1 20.11 -39.35 32.73
C MET A 1 19.27 -38.40 31.90
N GLU A 2 18.40 -37.66 32.58
CA GLU A 2 17.29 -36.91 31.99
C GLU A 2 17.79 -35.64 31.31
N GLY A 3 17.22 -35.32 30.15
CA GLY A 3 17.51 -34.10 29.42
C GLY A 3 17.03 -32.89 30.20
N LEU A 4 17.89 -31.89 30.36
CA LEU A 4 17.54 -30.61 30.95
C LEU A 4 16.64 -29.83 29.98
N GLU A 5 15.33 -30.02 30.09
CA GLU A 5 14.36 -29.13 29.45
C GLU A 5 14.27 -27.82 30.24
N ASN A 6 14.51 -26.71 29.56
CA ASN A 6 14.23 -25.38 30.11
C ASN A 6 12.71 -25.16 30.18
N ARG A 7 12.11 -25.41 31.34
CA ARG A 7 10.66 -25.30 31.58
C ARG A 7 10.20 -23.89 31.99
N THR A 8 11.07 -22.89 31.91
CA THR A 8 10.73 -21.50 32.27
C THR A 8 11.28 -20.53 31.24
N SER A 9 10.64 -20.45 30.08
CA SER A 9 10.79 -19.28 29.23
C SER A 9 9.72 -18.26 29.62
N THR A 10 10.10 -17.25 30.40
CA THR A 10 9.33 -16.02 30.62
C THR A 10 9.69 -14.96 29.57
N SER A 11 9.82 -15.38 28.32
CA SER A 11 9.82 -14.43 27.21
C SER A 11 8.37 -13.99 27.01
N GLY A 12 8.00 -12.86 27.62
CA GLY A 12 6.74 -12.19 27.32
C GLY A 12 6.60 -12.00 25.80
N ALA A 13 5.35 -11.87 25.32
CA ALA A 13 5.06 -11.77 23.89
C ALA A 13 6.04 -10.83 23.18
N PHE A 14 6.76 -11.37 22.19
CA PHE A 14 7.65 -10.57 21.34
C PHE A 14 6.82 -9.48 20.67
N ARG A 15 6.97 -8.24 21.16
CA ARG A 15 6.33 -7.07 20.56
C ARG A 15 7.32 -6.46 19.58
N VAL A 16 7.15 -6.77 18.30
CA VAL A 16 7.78 -5.96 17.23
C VAL A 16 7.07 -4.61 17.25
N TYR A 17 7.73 -3.59 17.80
CA TYR A 17 7.33 -2.22 17.54
C TYR A 17 7.77 -1.90 16.12
N ILE A 18 6.83 -1.88 15.19
CA ILE A 18 7.07 -1.35 13.85
C ILE A 18 7.04 0.17 14.01
N GLY A 19 8.21 0.81 13.97
CA GLY A 19 8.28 2.27 13.99
C GLY A 19 7.56 2.84 12.77
N PRO A 20 7.18 4.15 12.79
CA PRO A 20 6.52 4.77 11.64
C PRO A 20 7.33 4.62 10.34
N GLY A 21 8.66 4.72 10.39
CA GLY A 21 9.52 4.48 9.22
C GLY A 21 9.55 3.03 8.73
N ASP A 22 9.44 2.06 9.65
CA ASP A 22 9.37 0.64 9.30
C ASP A 22 8.00 0.30 8.68
N TYR A 23 6.92 0.92 9.17
CA TYR A 23 5.58 0.71 8.63
C TYR A 23 5.47 1.26 7.21
N GLU A 24 6.01 2.45 6.95
CA GLU A 24 6.03 3.03 5.61
C GLU A 24 6.81 2.14 4.63
N THR A 25 8.00 1.70 5.04
CA THR A 25 8.86 0.84 4.21
C THR A 25 8.19 -0.51 3.92
N LEU A 26 7.69 -1.19 4.95
CA LEU A 26 7.02 -2.48 4.81
C LEU A 26 5.71 -2.35 4.03
N GLY A 27 4.97 -1.26 4.23
CA GLY A 27 3.76 -0.96 3.49
C GLY A 27 4.04 -0.78 2.01
N ARG A 28 5.08 -0.03 1.64
CA ARG A 28 5.52 0.12 0.25
C ARG A 28 5.89 -1.22 -0.38
N ILE A 29 6.62 -2.08 0.33
CA ILE A 29 6.95 -3.43 -0.12
C ILE A 29 5.68 -4.27 -0.35
N ALA A 30 4.69 -4.14 0.54
CA ALA A 30 3.40 -4.82 0.39
C ALA A 30 2.65 -4.37 -0.88
N LEU A 31 2.63 -3.07 -1.18
CA LEU A 31 2.02 -2.54 -2.40
C LEU A 31 2.67 -3.15 -3.66
N GLU A 32 3.99 -3.20 -3.68
CA GLU A 32 4.76 -3.77 -4.80
C GLU A 32 4.51 -5.27 -4.98
N SER A 33 4.54 -6.02 -3.87
CA SER A 33 4.28 -7.46 -3.86
C SER A 33 2.86 -7.78 -4.34
N ALA A 34 1.86 -7.02 -3.89
CA ALA A 34 0.49 -7.15 -4.34
C ALA A 34 0.32 -6.86 -5.84
N ALA A 35 0.98 -5.83 -6.37
CA ALA A 35 0.95 -5.54 -7.81
C ALA A 35 1.62 -6.66 -8.62
N ALA A 36 2.80 -7.12 -8.20
CA ALA A 36 3.57 -8.17 -8.87
C ALA A 36 2.85 -9.52 -8.91
N THR A 37 2.09 -9.85 -7.86
CA THR A 37 1.30 -11.09 -7.81
C THR A 37 0.00 -11.01 -8.63
N THR A 38 -0.49 -9.80 -8.92
CA THR A 38 -1.79 -9.61 -9.58
C THR A 38 -1.68 -9.30 -11.08
N LEU A 39 -0.56 -8.72 -11.52
CA LEU A 39 -0.36 -8.20 -12.87
C LEU A 39 0.96 -8.68 -13.47
N THR A 40 0.93 -8.94 -14.78
CA THR A 40 2.12 -9.20 -15.60
C THR A 40 2.27 -8.08 -16.63
N GLY A 41 3.48 -7.53 -16.80
CA GLY A 41 3.75 -6.47 -17.79
C GLY A 41 3.24 -5.07 -17.41
N TYR A 42 3.03 -4.82 -16.13
CA TYR A 42 2.72 -3.48 -15.62
C TYR A 42 3.98 -2.62 -15.48
N THR A 43 3.80 -1.31 -15.37
CA THR A 43 4.86 -0.36 -14.98
C THR A 43 4.61 0.13 -13.57
N LEU A 44 5.67 0.19 -12.77
CA LEU A 44 5.64 0.71 -11.40
C LEU A 44 6.47 2.00 -11.32
N TYR A 45 5.89 3.04 -10.74
CA TYR A 45 6.59 4.28 -10.42
C TYR A 45 6.60 4.49 -8.91
N ALA A 46 7.73 4.97 -8.39
CA ALA A 46 7.88 5.33 -6.99
C ALA A 46 7.86 6.86 -6.82
N ASN A 47 7.20 7.34 -5.75
CA ASN A 47 7.12 8.77 -5.39
C ASN A 47 6.65 9.65 -6.56
N GLN A 48 5.69 9.16 -7.34
CA GLN A 48 5.25 9.81 -8.57
C GLN A 48 4.20 10.86 -8.26
N LYS A 49 4.42 12.07 -8.77
CA LYS A 49 3.38 13.11 -8.79
C LYS A 49 2.40 12.86 -9.93
N LEU A 50 1.12 12.81 -9.64
CA LEU A 50 0.04 12.69 -10.59
C LEU A 50 -0.78 13.98 -10.64
N TYR A 51 -1.19 14.32 -11.85
CA TYR A 51 -2.12 15.41 -12.13
C TYR A 51 -3.31 14.79 -12.85
N ALA A 52 -4.49 14.86 -12.24
CA ALA A 52 -5.71 14.32 -12.80
C ALA A 52 -6.76 15.43 -12.94
N ARG A 53 -7.51 15.40 -14.03
CA ARG A 53 -8.67 16.25 -14.24
C ARG A 53 -9.88 15.36 -14.50
N SER A 54 -10.93 15.58 -13.73
CA SER A 54 -12.22 14.91 -13.89
C SER A 54 -12.98 15.42 -15.11
N ALA A 55 -13.99 14.69 -15.58
CA ALA A 55 -14.87 15.14 -16.66
C ALA A 55 -15.66 16.43 -16.32
N ASN A 56 -15.86 16.75 -15.04
CA ASN A 56 -16.48 17.99 -14.56
C ASN A 56 -15.44 19.07 -14.17
N ASP A 57 -14.25 19.05 -14.78
CA ASP A 57 -13.16 20.04 -14.63
C ASP A 57 -12.56 20.21 -13.21
N SER A 58 -12.95 19.38 -12.25
CA SER A 58 -12.23 19.28 -10.98
C SER A 58 -10.82 18.75 -11.21
N GLN A 59 -9.85 19.42 -10.60
CA GLN A 59 -8.45 19.06 -10.70
C GLN A 59 -7.97 18.50 -9.38
N PHE A 60 -7.19 17.44 -9.49
CA PHE A 60 -6.55 16.77 -8.39
C PHE A 60 -5.06 16.66 -8.67
N THR A 61 -4.24 16.92 -7.66
CA THR A 61 -2.80 16.75 -7.72
C THR A 61 -2.34 16.06 -6.46
N GLY A 62 -1.55 15.01 -6.61
CA GLY A 62 -1.04 14.21 -5.51
C GLY A 62 0.34 13.65 -5.78
N THR A 63 1.14 13.50 -4.74
CA THR A 63 2.33 12.64 -4.78
C THR A 63 1.97 11.30 -4.18
N PHE A 64 2.33 10.23 -4.88
CA PHE A 64 1.99 8.87 -4.49
C PHE A 64 3.23 8.02 -4.28
N ASP A 65 3.25 7.25 -3.19
CA ASP A 65 4.35 6.35 -2.88
C ASP A 65 4.58 5.35 -3.99
N ARG A 66 3.48 4.74 -4.48
CA ARG A 66 3.51 3.80 -5.60
C ARG A 66 2.40 4.09 -6.58
N VAL A 67 2.76 4.11 -7.86
CA VAL A 67 1.80 4.19 -8.97
C VAL A 67 2.01 2.99 -9.87
N VAL A 68 0.99 2.17 -10.01
CA VAL A 68 0.95 1.02 -10.91
C VAL A 68 0.17 1.41 -12.15
N LYS A 69 0.78 1.24 -13.32
CA LYS A 69 0.13 1.46 -14.62
C LYS A 69 0.06 0.15 -15.40
N TYR A 70 -1.13 -0.21 -15.84
CA TYR A 70 -1.38 -1.36 -16.69
C TYR A 70 -2.45 -1.01 -17.71
N LEU A 71 -2.13 -1.11 -19.00
CA LEU A 71 -3.04 -0.71 -20.09
C LEU A 71 -3.58 0.71 -19.89
N ASN A 72 -4.89 0.87 -19.77
CA ASN A 72 -5.60 2.13 -19.53
C ASN A 72 -5.95 2.36 -18.04
N LYS A 73 -5.37 1.56 -17.14
CA LYS A 73 -5.60 1.63 -15.69
C LYS A 73 -4.37 2.15 -14.97
N ILE A 74 -4.64 3.00 -13.99
CA ILE A 74 -3.66 3.56 -13.06
C ILE A 74 -4.19 3.32 -11.65
N TRP A 75 -3.37 2.72 -10.81
CA TRP A 75 -3.62 2.64 -9.37
C TRP A 75 -2.53 3.43 -8.64
N ALA A 76 -2.95 4.38 -7.81
CA ALA A 76 -2.07 5.24 -7.06
C ALA A 76 -2.27 4.97 -5.56
N PHE A 77 -1.16 4.69 -4.87
CA PHE A 77 -1.17 4.17 -3.51
C PHE A 77 -0.31 5.05 -2.60
N ASN A 78 -0.81 5.29 -1.39
CA ASN A 78 -0.06 5.92 -0.29
C ASN A 78 -0.11 5.09 0.99
N VAL A 79 1.00 5.08 1.72
CA VAL A 79 1.12 4.57 3.08
C VAL A 79 1.39 5.76 3.99
N LEU A 80 0.33 6.26 4.61
CA LEU A 80 0.36 7.46 5.43
C LEU A 80 0.91 7.15 6.83
N VAL A 81 1.92 7.90 7.26
CA VAL A 81 2.57 7.77 8.57
C VAL A 81 2.50 9.07 9.38
N GLY A 82 2.33 8.94 10.70
CA GLY A 82 2.24 10.08 11.60
C GLY A 82 1.18 11.12 11.16
N ASN A 83 1.67 12.31 10.81
CA ASN A 83 0.85 13.48 10.44
C ASN A 83 0.72 13.66 8.91
N ASP A 84 1.05 12.66 8.10
CA ASP A 84 0.83 12.71 6.66
C ASP A 84 -0.62 13.08 6.34
N THR A 85 -0.83 13.88 5.31
CA THR A 85 -2.17 14.24 4.85
C THR A 85 -2.53 13.37 3.68
N ALA A 86 -3.70 12.73 3.75
CA ALA A 86 -4.27 12.00 2.63
C ALA A 86 -4.48 12.98 1.47
N VAL A 87 -4.09 12.59 0.26
CA VAL A 87 -4.33 13.43 -0.91
C VAL A 87 -5.84 13.52 -1.18
N GLY A 88 -6.63 12.52 -0.78
CA GLY A 88 -8.09 12.56 -0.85
C GLY A 88 -8.64 12.36 -2.26
N GLY A 89 -7.92 11.61 -3.09
CA GLY A 89 -8.36 11.26 -4.44
C GLY A 89 -9.56 10.31 -4.38
N PHE A 90 -10.73 10.78 -4.81
CA PHE A 90 -11.85 9.87 -5.10
C PHE A 90 -11.52 9.06 -6.37
N ASN A 91 -12.18 7.93 -6.62
CA ASN A 91 -12.12 7.23 -7.91
C ASN A 91 -12.76 8.12 -9.00
N ILE A 92 -12.04 9.15 -9.43
CA ILE A 92 -12.52 10.27 -10.27
C ILE A 92 -12.82 9.79 -11.70
N THR A 93 -12.23 8.67 -12.12
CA THR A 93 -12.49 8.03 -13.43
C THR A 93 -12.35 6.50 -13.31
N PRO A 94 -12.97 5.69 -14.19
CA PRO A 94 -12.72 4.25 -14.25
C PRO A 94 -11.29 3.87 -14.70
N ALA A 95 -10.43 4.88 -14.92
CA ALA A 95 -9.03 4.75 -15.33
C ALA A 95 -8.04 5.04 -14.20
N LEU A 96 -8.42 5.78 -13.15
CA LEU A 96 -7.56 6.12 -12.01
C LEU A 96 -8.23 5.72 -10.69
N TYR A 97 -7.58 4.81 -9.98
CA TYR A 97 -7.99 4.36 -8.65
C TYR A 97 -6.97 4.83 -7.62
N VAL A 98 -7.44 5.38 -6.51
CA VAL A 98 -6.58 5.89 -5.44
C VAL A 98 -6.90 5.14 -4.15
N LEU A 99 -5.86 4.63 -3.47
CA LEU A 99 -5.98 4.08 -2.13
C LEU A 99 -4.91 4.65 -1.21
N GLU A 100 -5.31 5.01 -0.01
CA GLU A 100 -4.42 5.56 1.01
C GLU A 100 -4.61 4.78 2.30
N PHE A 101 -3.53 4.24 2.83
CA PHE A 101 -3.52 3.37 4.01
C PHE A 101 -3.00 4.12 5.22
N ARG A 102 -3.71 4.05 6.34
CA ARG A 102 -3.24 4.52 7.64
C ARG A 102 -3.50 3.43 8.67
N ASN A 103 -2.53 3.17 9.55
CA ASN A 103 -2.63 2.19 10.63
C ASN A 103 -3.13 0.80 10.16
N SER A 104 -2.84 0.42 8.91
CA SER A 104 -3.23 -0.87 8.34
C SER A 104 -2.11 -1.88 8.61
N THR A 105 -2.44 -3.16 8.71
CA THR A 105 -1.41 -4.21 8.75
C THR A 105 -0.88 -4.49 7.34
N ILE A 106 0.32 -5.05 7.24
CA ILE A 106 0.93 -5.46 5.96
C ILE A 106 0.05 -6.44 5.18
N SER A 107 -0.63 -7.35 5.89
CA SER A 107 -1.59 -8.28 5.27
C SER A 107 -2.83 -7.55 4.73
N GLN A 108 -3.35 -6.57 5.47
CA GLN A 108 -4.49 -5.77 5.00
C GLN A 108 -4.13 -4.95 3.76
N ILE A 109 -2.94 -4.33 3.72
CA ILE A 109 -2.47 -3.59 2.54
C ILE A 109 -2.42 -4.54 1.34
N ASN A 110 -1.72 -5.68 1.47
CA ASN A 110 -1.62 -6.68 0.40
C ASN A 110 -3.00 -7.12 -0.13
N ASN A 111 -3.88 -7.58 0.76
CA ASN A 111 -5.18 -8.12 0.37
C ASN A 111 -6.05 -7.04 -0.30
N THR A 112 -6.06 -5.82 0.22
CA THR A 112 -6.87 -4.72 -0.32
C THR A 112 -6.40 -4.32 -1.71
N VAL A 113 -5.07 -4.22 -1.92
CA VAL A 113 -4.50 -3.90 -3.23
C VAL A 113 -4.82 -4.98 -4.26
N GLN A 114 -4.63 -6.26 -3.90
CA GLN A 114 -4.94 -7.37 -4.80
C GLN A 114 -6.43 -7.39 -5.18
N GLN A 115 -7.32 -7.18 -4.20
CA GLN A 115 -8.76 -7.13 -4.45
C GLN A 115 -9.13 -5.96 -5.37
N LEU A 116 -8.59 -4.76 -5.12
CA LEU A 116 -8.85 -3.61 -5.97
C LEU A 116 -8.37 -3.86 -7.40
N ILE A 117 -7.11 -4.27 -7.57
CA ILE A 117 -6.56 -4.50 -8.91
C ILE A 117 -7.35 -5.59 -9.63
N ASN A 118 -7.69 -6.71 -8.99
CA ASN A 118 -8.48 -7.77 -9.61
C ASN A 118 -9.88 -7.32 -10.02
N ALA A 119 -10.51 -6.43 -9.24
CA ALA A 119 -11.84 -5.92 -9.54
C ALA A 119 -11.85 -4.89 -10.69
N THR A 120 -10.71 -4.26 -11.00
CA THR A 120 -10.67 -3.09 -11.89
C THR A 120 -9.69 -3.17 -13.06
N LYS A 121 -8.86 -4.22 -13.13
CA LYS A 121 -7.86 -4.44 -14.19
C LYS A 121 -8.47 -4.69 -15.56
#